data_AF-F7SAP3-F1
#
_entry.id   AF-F7SAP3-F1
#
_cell.length_a   1.000
_cell.length_b   1.000
_cell.length_c   1.000
_cell.angle_alpha   90.00
_cell.angle_beta   90.00
_cell.angle_gamma   90.00
#
_symmetry.space_group_name_H-M   'P 1'
#
loop_
_entity.id
_entity.type
_entity.pdbx_description
1 polymer ?
#
loop_
_entity_poly.entity_id
_entity_poly.type
_entity_poly.pdbx_seq_one_letter_code
_entity_poly.pdbx_strand_id
1 'polypeptide(L)'
;MTQVASHIASDRFRRQPRRSPVEDLKPEVGREEQANLTAQRMAPRIKRLHARPETHCPRLPSTTLIGEAGANLILSRLQSWGIAAQPAMAGLPYDLIADIPGFDMVRIQVKTRSRPNGKRCIFTMQRGHQRSRSGIFSYAPGDFDLAAFVCLSLPAVFFYAGPVERISLSTPWFRLPGIDRESLDLSIKTIRRCRYNDRSAWLASMQAESVPVDAGIDLCEHNQVPRQAEFDFGIGG
;
A
#
# COMPACT_ATOMS: atom_id res chain seq x y z
N MET A 1 -17.62 -3.88 -34.57
CA MET A 1 -17.65 -4.98 -33.58
C MET A 1 -16.68 -4.62 -32.47
N THR A 2 -16.99 -4.36 -31.20
CA THR A 2 -18.22 -4.17 -30.44
C THR A 2 -17.77 -3.34 -29.22
N GLN A 3 -18.37 -2.17 -29.00
CA GLN A 3 -18.16 -1.37 -27.78
C GLN A 3 -18.87 -2.06 -26.62
N VAL A 4 -18.23 -2.16 -25.45
CA VAL A 4 -18.90 -2.55 -24.22
C VAL A 4 -18.75 -1.42 -23.20
N ALA A 5 -19.74 -0.54 -23.21
CA ALA A 5 -20.11 0.28 -22.08
C ALA A 5 -20.83 -0.60 -21.04
N SER A 6 -20.55 -0.40 -19.76
CA SER A 6 -21.51 -0.78 -18.71
C SER A 6 -21.45 0.20 -17.54
N HIS A 7 -22.34 1.19 -17.66
CA HIS A 7 -22.97 1.86 -16.53
C HIS A 7 -23.73 0.83 -15.70
N ILE A 8 -23.51 0.78 -14.38
CA ILE A 8 -24.53 0.32 -13.43
C ILE A 8 -24.54 1.26 -12.23
N ALA A 9 -25.41 2.26 -12.31
CA ALA A 9 -26.08 2.82 -11.15
C ALA A 9 -27.32 1.95 -10.89
N SER A 10 -27.56 1.57 -9.64
CA SER A 10 -28.84 1.01 -9.21
C SER A 10 -29.11 1.42 -7.78
N ASP A 11 -29.82 2.54 -7.74
CA ASP A 11 -30.61 3.07 -6.65
C ASP A 11 -31.60 1.99 -6.15
N ARG A 12 -31.52 1.65 -4.85
CA ARG A 12 -32.58 0.92 -4.15
C ARG A 12 -32.72 1.44 -2.73
N PHE A 13 -33.62 2.42 -2.61
CA PHE A 13 -34.60 2.54 -1.53
C PHE A 13 -34.64 1.35 -0.56
N ARG A 14 -34.11 1.56 0.66
CA ARG A 14 -34.53 0.80 1.84
C ARG A 14 -35.10 1.75 2.89
N ARG A 15 -36.40 1.55 3.08
CA ARG A 15 -37.33 2.04 4.08
C ARG A 15 -36.69 2.31 5.45
N GLN A 16 -36.91 3.52 5.96
CA GLN A 16 -36.69 3.86 7.36
C GLN A 16 -37.73 3.16 8.26
N PRO A 17 -37.33 2.57 9.40
CA PRO A 17 -38.28 2.17 10.43
C PRO A 17 -38.80 3.40 11.21
N ARG A 18 -40.10 3.34 11.50
CA ARG A 18 -40.90 4.30 12.26
C ARG A 18 -40.28 4.58 13.64
N ARG A 19 -40.18 5.86 13.97
CA ARG A 19 -39.91 6.36 15.33
C ARG A 19 -41.09 6.01 16.23
N SER A 20 -40.82 5.33 17.34
CA SER A 20 -41.72 5.26 18.50
C SER A 20 -41.61 6.54 19.35
N PRO A 21 -42.69 6.97 20.02
CA PRO A 21 -42.64 8.09 20.96
C PRO A 21 -41.95 7.62 22.23
N VAL A 22 -40.83 8.26 22.60
CA VAL A 22 -40.21 8.07 23.91
C VAL A 22 -40.70 9.19 24.82
N GLU A 23 -41.22 8.76 25.95
CA GLU A 23 -41.88 9.53 26.99
C GLU A 23 -41.01 10.66 27.57
N ASP A 24 -41.67 11.77 27.89
CA ASP A 24 -41.15 12.89 28.65
C ASP A 24 -40.69 12.44 30.05
N LEU A 25 -39.38 12.36 30.25
CA LEU A 25 -38.77 12.27 31.57
C LEU A 25 -38.41 13.67 32.06
N LYS A 26 -39.07 14.06 33.16
CA LYS A 26 -38.85 15.29 33.93
C LYS A 26 -37.39 15.44 34.38
N PRO A 27 -36.83 16.66 34.40
CA PRO A 27 -35.53 16.92 35.00
C PRO A 27 -35.66 16.97 36.53
N GLU A 28 -35.08 15.97 37.21
CA GLU A 28 -34.73 16.05 38.62
C GLU A 28 -33.55 17.02 38.78
N VAL A 29 -33.86 18.25 39.15
CA VAL A 29 -32.90 19.25 39.63
C VAL A 29 -32.55 18.88 41.07
N GLY A 30 -31.42 18.20 41.27
CA GLY A 30 -31.02 17.80 42.61
C GLY A 30 -29.56 17.37 42.73
N ARG A 31 -28.72 18.28 43.25
CA ARG A 31 -27.53 17.99 44.06
C ARG A 31 -26.32 17.30 43.39
N GLU A 32 -25.66 17.96 42.44
CA GLU A 32 -24.27 17.59 42.06
C GLU A 32 -23.29 18.78 42.01
N GLU A 33 -23.64 19.91 42.64
CA GLU A 33 -22.82 21.13 42.62
C GLU A 33 -21.82 21.24 43.80
N GLN A 34 -21.53 20.15 44.52
CA GLN A 34 -20.60 20.18 45.66
C GLN A 34 -19.38 19.26 45.57
N ALA A 35 -19.28 18.40 44.54
CA ALA A 35 -18.11 17.54 44.38
C ALA A 35 -16.98 18.16 43.51
N ASN A 36 -17.27 19.23 42.76
CA ASN A 36 -16.33 19.76 41.75
C ASN A 36 -15.36 20.84 42.28
N LEU A 37 -15.49 21.26 43.53
CA LEU A 37 -14.60 22.27 44.16
C LEU A 37 -13.35 21.68 44.81
N THR A 38 -13.28 20.37 45.02
CA THR A 38 -12.14 19.73 45.71
C THR A 38 -11.06 19.20 44.74
N ALA A 39 -11.40 18.92 43.48
CA ALA A 39 -10.46 18.42 42.48
C ALA A 39 -9.55 19.51 41.85
N GLN A 40 -9.88 20.80 41.99
CA GLN A 40 -9.08 21.90 41.44
C GLN A 40 -7.82 22.25 42.25
N ARG A 41 -7.61 21.64 43.43
CA ARG A 41 -6.48 21.97 44.30
C ARG A 41 -5.20 21.15 44.09
N MET A 42 -5.19 20.21 43.14
CA MET A 42 -4.02 19.35 42.87
C MET A 42 -3.49 19.44 41.43
N ALA A 43 -3.80 20.49 40.68
CA ALA A 43 -3.11 20.74 39.42
C ALA A 43 -1.64 21.09 39.72
N PRO A 44 -0.64 20.29 39.25
CA PRO A 44 0.75 20.62 39.46
C PRO A 44 1.03 21.99 38.81
N ARG A 45 1.53 22.94 39.63
CA ARG A 45 2.06 24.22 39.15
C ARG A 45 3.23 23.92 38.21
N ILE A 46 2.95 23.78 36.92
CA ILE A 46 3.98 23.75 35.88
C ILE A 46 4.65 25.12 35.93
N LYS A 47 5.81 25.18 36.62
CA LYS A 47 6.68 26.35 36.60
C LYS A 47 7.00 26.62 35.14
N ARG A 48 6.57 27.79 34.64
CA ARG A 48 6.89 28.25 33.28
C ARG A 48 8.41 28.21 33.15
N LEU A 49 8.92 27.21 32.44
CA LEU A 49 10.33 27.16 32.08
C LEU A 49 10.64 28.42 31.29
N HIS A 50 11.58 29.22 31.80
CA HIS A 50 12.07 30.40 31.11
C HIS A 50 12.48 30.00 29.68
N ALA A 51 11.89 30.68 28.70
CA ALA A 51 12.22 30.50 27.30
C ALA A 51 13.73 30.68 27.12
N ARG A 52 14.42 29.57 26.88
CA ARG A 52 15.85 29.54 26.58
C ARG A 52 16.06 30.26 25.25
N PRO A 53 17.02 31.19 25.13
CA PRO A 53 17.26 31.92 23.89
C PRO A 53 17.50 30.94 22.75
N GLU A 54 16.79 31.20 21.65
CA GLU A 54 16.65 30.32 20.49
C GLU A 54 18.03 29.87 20.00
N THR A 55 18.33 28.60 20.25
CA THR A 55 19.47 27.94 19.64
C THR A 55 19.14 27.87 18.15
N HIS A 56 19.91 28.57 17.32
CA HIS A 56 19.76 28.57 15.86
C HIS A 56 19.95 27.15 15.32
N CYS A 57 18.91 26.32 15.37
CA CYS A 57 18.85 25.09 14.62
C CYS A 57 18.73 25.48 13.14
N PRO A 58 19.58 24.92 12.25
CA PRO A 58 19.39 25.05 10.81
C PRO A 58 17.94 24.65 10.48
N ARG A 59 17.15 25.59 9.96
CA ARG A 59 15.75 25.32 9.62
C ARG A 59 15.74 24.32 8.47
N LEU A 60 15.31 23.09 8.76
CA LEU A 60 15.05 22.10 7.72
C LEU A 60 14.01 22.66 6.73
N PRO A 61 14.08 22.30 5.44
CA PRO A 61 13.06 22.68 4.48
C PRO A 61 11.69 22.20 4.97
N SER A 62 10.65 23.03 4.82
CA SER A 62 9.29 22.69 5.25
C SER A 62 8.77 21.39 4.62
N THR A 63 9.24 21.04 3.42
CA THR A 63 8.91 19.80 2.71
C THR A 63 9.48 18.55 3.40
N THR A 64 10.69 18.63 3.94
CA THR A 64 11.31 17.55 4.71
C THR A 64 10.53 17.27 5.99
N LEU A 65 10.18 18.33 6.73
CA LEU A 65 9.39 18.22 7.96
C LEU A 65 8.01 17.61 7.70
N ILE A 66 7.36 17.95 6.57
CA ILE A 66 6.09 17.33 6.16
C ILE A 66 6.28 15.83 5.87
N GLY A 67 7.37 15.46 5.20
CA GLY A 67 7.72 14.06 4.95
C GLY A 67 7.88 13.27 6.24
N GLU A 68 8.75 13.75 7.14
CA GLU A 68 9.01 13.16 8.46
C GLU A 68 7.74 13.04 9.30
N ALA A 69 6.89 14.07 9.32
CA ALA A 69 5.62 14.03 10.05
C ALA A 69 4.71 12.90 9.57
N GLY A 70 4.65 12.62 8.27
CA GLY A 70 3.87 11.51 7.74
C GLY A 70 4.49 10.14 8.03
N ALA A 71 5.83 10.03 7.96
CA ALA A 71 6.53 8.81 8.33
C ALA A 71 6.32 8.46 9.81
N ASN A 72 6.42 9.45 10.69
CA ASN A 72 6.15 9.29 12.13
C ASN A 72 4.69 8.91 12.42
N LEU A 73 3.72 9.45 11.67
CA LEU A 73 2.33 9.05 11.80
C LEU A 73 2.13 7.57 11.43
N ILE A 74 2.72 7.10 10.34
CA ILE A 74 2.64 5.68 9.95
C ILE A 74 3.33 4.80 10.99
N LEU A 75 4.52 5.20 11.44
CA LEU A 75 5.26 4.47 12.47
C LEU A 75 4.40 4.27 13.73
N SER A 76 3.76 5.35 14.20
CA SER A 76 2.83 5.30 15.33
C SER A 76 1.63 4.37 15.08
N ARG A 77 1.06 4.38 13.87
CA ARG A 77 -0.05 3.48 13.50
C ARG A 77 0.38 2.01 13.52
N LEU A 78 1.51 1.68 12.90
CA LEU A 78 2.03 0.31 12.88
C LEU A 78 2.31 -0.20 14.29
N GLN A 79 2.95 0.62 15.13
CA GLN A 79 3.21 0.28 16.53
C GLN A 79 1.92 0.08 17.32
N SER A 80 0.88 0.90 17.09
CA SER A 80 -0.42 0.72 17.75
C SER A 80 -1.12 -0.60 17.39
N TRP A 81 -0.70 -1.22 16.28
CA TRP A 81 -1.17 -2.53 15.85
C TRP A 81 -0.22 -3.67 16.22
N GLY A 82 0.82 -3.41 17.03
CA GLY A 82 1.82 -4.40 17.40
C GLY A 82 2.76 -4.81 16.26
N ILE A 83 2.85 -4.00 15.20
CA ILE A 83 3.77 -4.23 14.09
C ILE A 83 5.08 -3.49 14.38
N ALA A 84 6.18 -4.24 14.51
CA ALA A 84 7.49 -3.66 14.69
C ALA A 84 7.92 -2.96 13.40
N ALA A 85 8.26 -1.67 13.49
CA ALA A 85 8.73 -0.90 12.35
C ALA A 85 9.82 0.08 12.78
N GLN A 86 10.72 0.38 11.84
CA GLN A 86 11.85 1.27 12.04
C GLN A 86 12.08 2.18 10.82
N PRO A 87 12.56 3.42 11.02
CA PRO A 87 13.01 4.26 9.92
C PRO A 87 14.17 3.61 9.15
N ALA A 88 14.13 3.75 7.83
CA ALA A 88 15.20 3.34 6.94
C ALA A 88 16.34 4.38 6.93
N MET A 89 17.53 3.94 6.50
CA MET A 89 18.66 4.84 6.29
C MET A 89 18.38 5.84 5.18
N ALA A 90 18.83 7.08 5.35
CA ALA A 90 18.69 8.12 4.33
C ALA A 90 19.33 7.69 2.99
N GLY A 91 18.67 8.02 1.88
CA GLY A 91 19.12 7.71 0.52
C GLY A 91 18.53 6.43 -0.08
N LEU A 92 17.91 5.58 0.75
CA LEU A 92 17.17 4.41 0.29
C LEU A 92 15.86 4.81 -0.44
N PRO A 93 15.31 3.95 -1.31
CA PRO A 93 14.08 4.24 -2.06
C PRO A 93 12.79 3.95 -1.26
N TYR A 94 12.91 3.81 0.07
CA TYR A 94 11.83 3.62 1.03
C TYR A 94 12.18 4.31 2.34
N ASP A 95 11.17 4.68 3.12
CA ASP A 95 11.37 5.47 4.36
C ASP A 95 11.30 4.61 5.62
N LEU A 96 10.58 3.47 5.59
CA LEU A 96 10.40 2.59 6.74
C LEU A 96 10.61 1.11 6.34
N ILE A 97 11.02 0.30 7.30
CA ILE A 97 10.96 -1.17 7.23
C ILE A 97 10.03 -1.65 8.35
N ALA A 98 9.10 -2.53 8.03
CA ALA A 98 8.19 -3.14 9.00
C ALA A 98 8.28 -4.66 8.96
N ASP A 99 8.36 -5.29 10.13
CA ASP A 99 8.26 -6.73 10.30
C ASP A 99 6.78 -7.11 10.52
N ILE A 100 6.16 -7.69 9.49
CA ILE A 100 4.75 -8.05 9.50
C ILE A 100 4.60 -9.47 10.08
N PRO A 101 3.93 -9.64 11.24
CA PRO A 101 3.80 -10.95 11.88
C PRO A 101 3.20 -12.00 10.93
N GLY A 102 3.88 -13.14 10.80
CA GLY A 102 3.43 -14.25 9.94
C GLY A 102 3.46 -13.94 8.44
N PHE A 103 4.24 -12.93 8.01
CA PHE A 103 4.51 -12.67 6.62
C PHE A 103 6.01 -12.57 6.34
N ASP A 104 6.57 -11.36 6.40
CA ASP A 104 7.97 -11.06 6.12
C ASP A 104 8.23 -9.58 6.44
N MET A 105 9.48 -9.15 6.32
CA MET A 105 9.83 -7.74 6.27
C MET A 105 9.28 -7.07 5.00
N VAL A 106 8.71 -5.88 5.18
CA VAL A 106 8.10 -5.07 4.13
C VAL A 106 8.76 -3.69 4.13
N ARG A 107 9.24 -3.26 2.95
CA ARG A 107 9.79 -1.92 2.73
C ARG A 107 8.66 -0.97 2.36
N ILE A 108 8.54 0.13 3.09
CA ILE A 108 7.44 1.08 2.97
C ILE A 108 7.98 2.44 2.51
N GLN A 109 7.54 2.91 1.35
CA GLN A 109 7.77 4.29 0.93
C GLN A 109 6.56 5.15 1.33
N VAL A 110 6.83 6.26 2.02
CA VAL A 110 5.83 7.19 2.50
C VAL A 110 5.70 8.37 1.54
N LYS A 111 4.46 8.79 1.29
CA LYS A 111 4.17 10.03 0.59
C LYS A 111 3.16 10.86 1.37
N THR A 112 3.62 12.02 1.79
CA THR A 112 2.86 12.91 2.68
C THR A 112 2.39 14.16 1.95
N ARG A 113 1.17 14.59 2.28
CA ARG A 113 0.67 15.92 1.96
C ARG A 113 0.04 16.56 3.19
N SER A 114 0.17 17.88 3.31
CA SER A 114 -0.41 18.61 4.43
C SER A 114 -1.94 18.72 4.32
N ARG A 115 -2.47 18.91 3.10
CA ARG A 115 -3.90 19.15 2.82
C ARG A 115 -4.39 18.45 1.54
N PRO A 116 -5.68 18.11 1.45
CA PRO A 116 -6.28 17.59 0.22
C PRO A 116 -6.28 18.64 -0.90
N ASN A 117 -6.47 18.19 -2.15
CA ASN A 117 -6.78 19.04 -3.29
C ASN A 117 -8.31 19.02 -3.52
N GLY A 118 -9.01 19.95 -2.88
CA GLY A 118 -10.48 20.00 -2.89
C GLY A 118 -11.10 18.74 -2.30
N LYS A 119 -11.91 18.03 -3.10
CA LYS A 119 -12.60 16.79 -2.69
C LYS A 119 -11.73 15.53 -2.81
N ARG A 120 -10.45 15.66 -3.20
CA ARG A 120 -9.57 14.51 -3.45
C ARG A 120 -8.19 14.68 -2.82
N CYS A 121 -7.60 13.58 -2.36
CA CYS A 121 -6.18 13.50 -2.03
C CYS A 121 -5.43 12.89 -3.21
N ILE A 122 -4.62 13.72 -3.88
CA ILE A 122 -3.80 13.31 -5.03
C ILE A 122 -2.37 13.18 -4.56
N PHE A 123 -1.76 12.03 -4.82
CA PHE A 123 -0.37 11.73 -4.52
C PHE A 123 0.34 11.26 -5.79
N THR A 124 1.59 11.70 -5.94
CA THR A 124 2.46 11.31 -7.05
C THR A 124 3.73 10.72 -6.46
N MET A 125 4.06 9.49 -6.86
CA MET A 125 5.27 8.79 -6.44
C MET A 125 6.34 9.04 -7.48
N GLN A 126 7.18 10.01 -7.19
CA GLN A 126 8.31 10.39 -8.01
C GLN A 126 9.52 10.58 -7.09
N ARG A 127 10.65 10.04 -7.52
CA ARG A 127 11.94 10.23 -6.86
C ARG A 127 12.56 11.50 -7.42
N GLY A 128 12.75 12.49 -6.55
CA GLY A 128 13.55 13.67 -6.87
C GLY A 128 15.01 13.39 -6.57
N HIS A 129 15.92 13.63 -7.52
CA HIS A 129 17.34 13.60 -7.22
C HIS A 129 17.76 14.94 -6.62
N GLN A 130 18.19 14.98 -5.35
CA GLN A 130 18.63 16.22 -4.68
C GLN A 130 19.82 16.90 -5.40
N ARG A 131 20.51 16.19 -6.30
CA ARG A 131 21.68 16.65 -7.06
C ARG A 131 21.48 16.76 -8.58
N SER A 132 20.30 16.47 -9.13
CA SER A 132 20.05 16.62 -10.57
C SER A 132 18.97 17.67 -10.82
N ARG A 133 19.28 18.63 -11.70
CA ARG A 133 18.41 19.79 -12.00
C ARG A 133 17.16 19.41 -12.82
N SER A 134 17.06 18.16 -13.30
CA SER A 134 15.98 17.69 -14.18
C SER A 134 15.54 16.23 -13.97
N GLY A 135 16.24 15.44 -13.13
CA GLY A 135 15.98 14.01 -13.00
C GLY A 135 14.83 13.67 -12.05
N ILE A 136 13.61 13.64 -12.58
CA ILE A 136 12.47 12.96 -11.95
C ILE A 136 12.45 11.52 -12.44
N PHE A 137 12.50 10.56 -11.52
CA PHE A 137 12.48 9.13 -11.87
C PHE A 137 11.26 8.44 -11.25
N SER A 138 10.67 7.52 -12.01
CA SER A 138 9.70 6.56 -11.49
C SER A 138 10.41 5.52 -10.63
N TYR A 139 9.72 5.03 -9.60
CA TYR A 139 10.22 3.91 -8.80
C TYR A 139 10.18 2.62 -9.62
N ALA A 140 11.23 1.82 -9.51
CA ALA A 140 11.32 0.54 -10.17
C ALA A 140 10.54 -0.54 -9.41
N PRO A 141 10.09 -1.61 -10.09
CA PRO A 141 9.64 -2.81 -9.41
C PRO A 141 10.72 -3.29 -8.42
N GLY A 142 10.33 -3.50 -7.17
CA GLY A 142 11.24 -3.95 -6.13
C GLY A 142 11.99 -2.84 -5.37
N ASP A 143 11.79 -1.55 -5.68
CA ASP A 143 12.32 -0.45 -4.85
C ASP A 143 11.71 -0.47 -3.44
N PHE A 144 10.40 -0.70 -3.36
CA PHE A 144 9.66 -0.90 -2.13
C PHE A 144 8.49 -1.86 -2.36
N ASP A 145 8.00 -2.44 -1.28
CA ASP A 145 6.90 -3.41 -1.32
C ASP A 145 5.54 -2.74 -1.09
N LEU A 146 5.51 -1.66 -0.31
CA LEU A 146 4.30 -0.95 0.09
C LEU A 146 4.46 0.57 -0.08
N ALA A 147 3.47 1.21 -0.70
CA ALA A 147 3.33 2.66 -0.67
C ALA A 147 2.34 3.06 0.42
N ALA A 148 2.69 4.07 1.22
CA ALA A 148 1.82 4.60 2.26
C ALA A 148 1.56 6.09 2.03
N PHE A 149 0.29 6.43 1.88
CA PHE A 149 -0.17 7.77 1.54
C PHE A 149 -0.79 8.45 2.75
N VAL A 150 -0.30 9.65 3.08
CA VAL A 150 -0.68 10.36 4.31
C VAL A 150 -1.21 11.75 3.99
N CYS A 151 -2.39 12.09 4.50
CA CYS A 151 -2.85 13.48 4.55
C CYS A 151 -2.94 13.97 5.98
N LEU A 152 -2.01 14.84 6.37
CA LEU A 152 -1.83 15.29 7.76
C LEU A 152 -3.06 16.04 8.30
N SER A 153 -3.77 16.81 7.47
CA SER A 153 -5.00 17.50 7.92
C SER A 153 -6.18 16.57 8.17
N LEU A 154 -6.11 15.31 7.73
CA LEU A 154 -7.20 14.32 7.83
C LEU A 154 -6.91 13.17 8.81
N PRO A 155 -5.83 13.28 9.58
CA PRO A 155 -5.05 12.16 10.17
C PRO A 155 -5.25 10.76 9.56
N ALA A 156 -5.29 10.68 8.22
CA ALA A 156 -5.64 9.47 7.49
C ALA A 156 -4.43 8.88 6.75
N VAL A 157 -4.37 7.55 6.74
CA VAL A 157 -3.33 6.74 6.08
C VAL A 157 -4.00 5.75 5.14
N PHE A 158 -3.42 5.55 3.96
CA PHE A 158 -3.86 4.53 3.00
C PHE A 158 -2.64 3.80 2.47
N PHE A 159 -2.70 2.47 2.47
CA PHE A 159 -1.64 1.61 1.98
C PHE A 159 -1.99 1.03 0.61
N TYR A 160 -0.96 0.85 -0.21
CA TYR A 160 -1.06 0.25 -1.54
C TYR A 160 0.11 -0.69 -1.79
N ALA A 161 -0.15 -1.83 -2.44
CA ALA A 161 0.87 -2.81 -2.77
C ALA A 161 1.70 -2.39 -4.00
N GLY A 162 3.02 -2.29 -3.82
CA GLY A 162 3.97 -2.00 -4.89
C GLY A 162 4.02 -0.54 -5.34
N PRO A 163 4.90 -0.22 -6.30
CA PRO A 163 5.03 1.11 -6.84
C PRO A 163 3.80 1.51 -7.66
N VAL A 164 3.34 2.74 -7.46
CA VAL A 164 2.25 3.36 -8.22
C VAL A 164 2.64 4.78 -8.55
N GLU A 165 2.63 5.16 -9.82
CA GLU A 165 3.09 6.50 -10.23
C GLU A 165 2.22 7.62 -9.64
N ARG A 166 0.90 7.39 -9.62
CA ARG A 166 -0.08 8.37 -9.16
C ARG A 166 -1.30 7.69 -8.60
N ILE A 167 -1.79 8.20 -7.46
CA ILE A 167 -3.06 7.78 -6.88
C ILE A 167 -3.91 9.00 -6.52
N SER A 168 -5.23 8.84 -6.65
CA SER A 168 -6.20 9.91 -6.41
C SER A 168 -7.37 9.36 -5.62
N LEU A 169 -7.40 9.65 -4.32
CA LEU A 169 -8.40 9.14 -3.39
C LEU A 169 -9.49 10.19 -3.14
N SER A 170 -10.73 9.76 -3.00
CA SER A 170 -11.83 10.62 -2.58
C SER A 170 -11.66 10.98 -1.10
N THR A 171 -11.76 12.28 -0.74
CA THR A 171 -11.59 12.73 0.66
C THR A 171 -12.59 12.07 1.63
N PRO A 172 -13.91 11.97 1.32
CA PRO A 172 -14.85 11.23 2.15
C PRO A 172 -14.45 9.77 2.40
N TRP A 173 -14.03 9.06 1.36
CA TRP A 173 -13.62 7.66 1.45
C TRP A 173 -12.33 7.51 2.29
N PHE A 174 -11.38 8.42 2.09
CA PHE A 174 -10.11 8.42 2.80
C PHE A 174 -10.25 8.72 4.29
N ARG A 175 -11.41 9.26 4.73
CA ARG A 175 -11.74 9.50 6.13
C ARG A 175 -12.54 8.37 6.79
N LEU A 176 -12.86 7.31 6.06
CA LEU A 176 -13.60 6.20 6.63
C LEU A 176 -12.80 5.56 7.79
N PRO A 177 -13.43 5.33 8.96
CA PRO A 177 -12.75 4.67 10.07
C PRO A 177 -12.22 3.30 9.67
N GLY A 178 -11.00 2.96 10.08
CA GLY A 178 -10.39 1.66 9.81
C GLY A 178 -9.78 1.49 8.41
N ILE A 179 -9.92 2.49 7.53
CA ILE A 179 -9.39 2.40 6.16
C ILE A 179 -7.88 2.18 6.12
N ASP A 180 -7.17 2.71 7.10
CA ASP A 180 -5.73 2.52 7.28
C ASP A 180 -5.41 1.04 7.50
N ARG A 181 -6.08 0.38 8.43
CA ARG A 181 -5.87 -1.05 8.69
C ARG A 181 -6.34 -1.94 7.55
N GLU A 182 -7.54 -1.69 7.01
CA GLU A 182 -8.11 -2.49 5.93
C GLU A 182 -7.25 -2.43 4.66
N SER A 183 -6.76 -1.23 4.30
CA SER A 183 -5.88 -1.07 3.14
C SER A 183 -4.51 -1.72 3.36
N LEU A 184 -3.99 -1.73 4.59
CA LEU A 184 -2.77 -2.47 4.92
C LEU A 184 -2.97 -3.98 4.72
N ASP A 185 -4.03 -4.55 5.29
CA ASP A 185 -4.31 -5.99 5.21
C ASP A 185 -4.54 -6.44 3.75
N LEU A 186 -5.26 -5.64 2.96
CA LEU A 186 -5.46 -5.89 1.53
C LEU A 186 -4.13 -5.84 0.76
N SER A 187 -3.28 -4.86 1.05
CA SER A 187 -1.99 -4.70 0.41
C SER A 187 -1.05 -5.87 0.74
N ILE A 188 -0.99 -6.31 2.00
CA ILE A 188 -0.20 -7.48 2.41
C ILE A 188 -0.68 -8.74 1.67
N LYS A 189 -1.99 -8.97 1.58
CA LYS A 189 -2.55 -10.10 0.82
C LYS A 189 -2.13 -10.05 -0.65
N THR A 190 -2.11 -8.86 -1.23
CA THR A 190 -1.70 -8.63 -2.62
C THR A 190 -0.21 -8.93 -2.81
N ILE A 191 0.67 -8.40 -1.95
CA ILE A 191 2.11 -8.65 -2.00
C ILE A 191 2.40 -10.14 -1.84
N ARG A 192 1.72 -10.82 -0.90
CA ARG A 192 1.86 -12.27 -0.69
C ARG A 192 1.54 -13.05 -1.95
N ARG A 193 0.44 -12.71 -2.62
CA ARG A 193 0.03 -13.35 -3.88
C ARG A 193 1.06 -13.11 -4.98
N CYS A 194 1.55 -11.88 -5.14
CA CYS A 194 2.58 -11.54 -6.12
C CYS A 194 3.85 -12.36 -5.88
N ARG A 195 4.40 -12.33 -4.66
CA ARG A 195 5.62 -13.08 -4.31
C ARG A 195 5.48 -14.60 -4.51
N TYR A 196 4.30 -15.15 -4.20
CA TYR A 196 4.02 -16.56 -4.44
C TYR A 196 4.04 -16.91 -5.94
N ASN A 197 3.41 -16.07 -6.76
CA ASN A 197 3.39 -16.25 -8.21
C ASN A 197 4.80 -16.13 -8.80
N ASP A 198 5.58 -15.14 -8.38
CA ASP A 198 6.95 -14.92 -8.84
C ASP A 198 7.84 -16.11 -8.50
N ARG A 199 7.73 -16.63 -7.27
CA ARG A 199 8.45 -17.84 -6.84
C ARG A 199 8.05 -19.06 -7.64
N SER A 200 6.75 -19.21 -7.92
CA SER A 200 6.23 -20.33 -8.72
C SER A 200 6.73 -20.27 -10.16
N ALA A 201 6.74 -19.08 -10.77
CA ALA A 201 7.26 -18.86 -12.11
C ALA A 201 8.77 -19.15 -12.20
N TRP A 202 9.53 -18.71 -11.19
CA TRP A 202 10.96 -18.99 -11.11
C TRP A 202 11.27 -20.49 -10.96
N LEU A 203 10.52 -21.23 -10.13
CA LEU A 203 10.68 -22.68 -10.03
C LEU A 203 10.36 -23.39 -11.35
N ALA A 204 9.32 -22.94 -12.06
CA ALA A 204 8.97 -23.49 -13.37
C ALA A 204 10.05 -23.25 -14.42
N SER A 205 10.74 -22.09 -14.41
CA SER A 205 11.83 -21.82 -15.36
C SER A 205 13.05 -22.72 -15.12
N MET A 206 13.35 -23.07 -13.86
CA MET A 206 14.46 -23.98 -13.56
C MET A 206 14.21 -25.41 -14.07
N GLN A 207 12.96 -25.87 -14.11
CA GLN A 207 12.61 -27.20 -14.62
C GLN A 207 12.61 -27.26 -16.16
N ALA A 208 12.39 -26.13 -16.83
CA ALA A 208 12.44 -26.07 -18.29
C ALA A 208 13.88 -26.20 -18.83
N GLU A 209 14.87 -25.74 -18.07
CA GLU A 209 16.29 -25.79 -18.46
C GLU A 209 16.94 -27.17 -18.24
N SER A 210 16.29 -28.09 -17.50
CA SER A 210 16.84 -29.42 -17.21
C SER A 210 16.43 -30.52 -18.19
N VAL A 211 15.85 -30.18 -19.35
CA VAL A 211 15.62 -31.16 -20.42
C VAL A 211 16.95 -31.42 -21.15
N PRO A 212 17.53 -32.63 -21.05
CA PRO A 212 18.81 -32.93 -21.66
C PRO A 212 18.68 -32.92 -23.19
N VAL A 213 19.65 -32.27 -23.81
CA VAL A 213 20.05 -32.44 -25.19
C VAL A 213 20.58 -33.87 -25.35
N ASP A 214 19.71 -34.86 -25.56
CA ASP A 214 20.14 -36.16 -26.06
C ASP A 214 19.02 -36.92 -26.78
N ALA A 215 18.91 -36.67 -28.09
CA ALA A 215 18.33 -37.59 -29.07
C ALA A 215 18.81 -37.16 -30.46
N GLY A 216 20.12 -37.32 -30.70
CA GLY A 216 20.71 -37.00 -32.00
C GLY A 216 22.16 -37.44 -32.18
N ILE A 217 22.59 -38.51 -31.50
CA ILE A 217 23.74 -39.28 -31.99
C ILE A 217 23.20 -40.13 -33.15
N ASP A 218 23.35 -39.58 -34.35
CA ASP A 218 23.08 -40.23 -35.63
C ASP A 218 24.15 -41.33 -35.85
N LEU A 219 23.90 -42.51 -35.27
CA LEU A 219 24.66 -43.74 -35.51
C LEU A 219 23.68 -44.85 -35.91
N CYS A 220 23.20 -44.80 -37.15
CA CYS A 220 22.71 -45.96 -37.90
C CYS A 220 23.12 -45.75 -39.36
N GLU A 221 24.33 -46.19 -39.72
CA GLU A 221 24.54 -47.49 -40.36
C GLU A 221 23.98 -47.57 -41.79
N HIS A 222 24.93 -47.62 -42.72
CA HIS A 222 24.78 -48.19 -44.05
C HIS A 222 23.93 -49.47 -44.04
N ASN A 223 22.82 -49.46 -44.77
CA ASN A 223 22.39 -50.69 -45.44
C ASN A 223 21.74 -50.39 -46.79
N GLN A 224 22.48 -50.77 -47.83
CA GLN A 224 22.03 -50.85 -49.22
C GLN A 224 20.99 -51.97 -49.36
N VAL A 225 19.85 -51.70 -50.00
CA VAL A 225 19.09 -52.72 -50.75
C VAL A 225 18.51 -52.07 -52.02
N PRO A 226 18.51 -52.75 -53.18
CA PRO A 226 18.31 -52.14 -54.49
C PRO A 226 16.85 -52.09 -54.95
N ARG A 227 16.63 -51.22 -55.95
CA ARG A 227 15.44 -51.06 -56.78
C ARG A 227 14.89 -52.40 -57.31
N GLN A 228 13.60 -52.66 -57.05
CA GLN A 228 12.72 -53.47 -57.90
C GLN A 228 11.43 -52.64 -58.07
N ALA A 229 11.24 -52.01 -59.24
CA ALA A 229 10.42 -52.52 -60.33
C ALA A 229 8.92 -52.46 -59.97
N GLU A 230 8.33 -51.28 -60.16
CA GLU A 230 6.89 -51.10 -60.28
C GLU A 230 6.42 -51.81 -61.55
N PHE A 231 5.59 -52.84 -61.36
CA PHE A 231 4.86 -53.51 -62.42
C PHE A 231 3.41 -53.01 -62.36
N ASP A 232 3.03 -52.24 -63.36
CA ASP A 232 1.64 -51.86 -63.66
C ASP A 232 0.83 -53.12 -63.98
N PHE A 233 -0.26 -53.33 -63.24
CA PHE A 233 -1.44 -54.03 -63.76
C PHE A 233 -2.69 -53.34 -63.23
N GLY A 234 -3.41 -52.71 -64.15
CA GLY A 234 -4.76 -52.22 -63.96
C GLY A 234 -5.81 -53.33 -64.10
N ILE A 235 -7.05 -52.86 -64.27
CA ILE A 235 -8.36 -53.56 -64.34
C ILE A 235 -8.96 -53.73 -62.94
N GLY A 236 -10.11 -53.17 -62.58
CA GLY A 236 -11.23 -52.65 -63.37
C GLY A 236 -12.53 -53.22 -62.78
N GLY A 237 -13.58 -52.41 -62.68
CA GLY A 237 -14.93 -52.86 -62.29
C GLY A 237 -15.53 -52.08 -61.14
#